data_AF-A0A1F2ZUB5-F1
#
_entry.id   AF-A0A1F2ZUB5-F1
#
_cell.length_a   1.000
_cell.length_b   1.000
_cell.length_c   1.000
_cell.angle_alpha   90.00
_cell.angle_beta   90.00
_cell.angle_gamma   90.00
#
_symmetry.space_group_name_H-M   'P 1'
#
loop_
_entity.id
_entity.type
_entity.pdbx_description
1 polymer ?
#
loop_
_entity_poly.entity_id
_entity_poly.type
_entity_poly.pdbx_seq_one_letter_code
_entity_poly.pdbx_strand_id
1 'polypeptide(L)'
;MKLKTVLFATFAALSITACTSQPTIPQLTAGVLQEVQDIEVYPDTTNNKAKLTKFEDKCVIEFTGNLKAGKVVEQWAFRDYTLITGGSATFALDGTSTATKFELHDAEVQKNFLALRNHFAKEALAQCN
;
A
#
# COMPACT_ATOMS: atom_id res chain seq x y z
N MET A 1 0.84 -31.71 -64.11
CA MET A 1 0.97 -31.97 -62.66
C MET A 1 1.99 -30.96 -62.11
N LYS A 2 1.53 -29.90 -61.42
CA LYS A 2 1.52 -29.74 -59.95
C LYS A 2 2.89 -29.92 -59.28
N LEU A 3 3.53 -28.81 -58.89
CA LEU A 3 4.16 -28.70 -57.58
C LEU A 3 4.14 -27.23 -57.13
N LYS A 4 3.44 -27.01 -56.01
CA LYS A 4 3.22 -25.70 -55.39
C LYS A 4 4.43 -25.37 -54.52
N THR A 5 5.02 -24.19 -54.69
CA THR A 5 6.07 -23.68 -53.80
C THR A 5 5.44 -23.24 -52.49
N VAL A 6 5.76 -23.94 -51.40
CA VAL A 6 5.28 -23.67 -50.04
C VAL A 6 6.14 -22.56 -49.44
N LEU A 7 5.52 -21.42 -49.10
CA LEU A 7 6.12 -20.37 -48.29
C LEU A 7 6.21 -20.85 -46.83
N PHE A 8 7.43 -21.01 -46.32
CA PHE A 8 7.68 -21.16 -44.89
C PHE A 8 7.62 -19.78 -44.23
N ALA A 9 6.50 -19.47 -43.59
CA ALA A 9 6.40 -18.34 -42.67
C ALA A 9 6.98 -18.78 -41.31
N THR A 10 8.13 -18.21 -40.92
CA THR A 10 8.71 -18.37 -39.59
C THR A 10 7.87 -17.58 -38.59
N PHE A 11 7.12 -18.28 -37.74
CA PHE A 11 6.45 -17.69 -36.58
C PHE A 11 7.52 -17.27 -35.56
N ALA A 12 7.78 -15.97 -35.45
CA ALA A 12 8.53 -15.41 -34.34
C ALA A 12 7.66 -15.52 -33.08
N ALA A 13 8.01 -16.44 -32.17
CA ALA A 13 7.40 -16.51 -30.86
C ALA A 13 7.81 -15.26 -30.05
N LEU A 14 6.91 -14.29 -29.96
CA LEU A 14 7.02 -13.20 -28.99
C LEU A 14 6.79 -13.80 -27.61
N SER A 15 7.87 -14.19 -26.92
CA SER A 15 7.82 -14.47 -25.49
C SER A 15 7.56 -13.14 -24.78
N ILE A 16 6.30 -12.91 -24.41
CA ILE A 16 5.91 -11.79 -23.55
C ILE A 16 6.45 -12.15 -22.17
N THR A 17 7.64 -11.66 -21.82
CA THR A 17 8.10 -11.68 -20.44
C THR A 17 7.15 -10.77 -19.67
N ALA A 18 6.16 -11.35 -18.98
CA ALA A 18 5.35 -10.63 -18.03
C ALA A 18 6.29 -10.15 -16.91
N CYS A 19 6.68 -8.89 -16.95
CA CYS A 19 7.39 -8.24 -15.87
C CYS A 19 6.44 -8.25 -14.67
N THR A 20 6.67 -9.14 -13.71
CA THR A 20 6.02 -9.09 -12.40
C THR A 20 6.57 -7.84 -11.70
N SER A 21 5.89 -6.71 -11.87
CA SER A 21 6.22 -5.50 -11.13
C SER A 21 5.86 -5.74 -9.67
N GLN A 22 6.86 -6.12 -8.86
CA GLN A 22 6.76 -6.13 -7.41
C GLN A 22 6.28 -4.74 -6.99
N PRO A 23 5.15 -4.60 -6.28
CA PRO A 23 4.68 -3.30 -5.84
C PRO A 23 5.74 -2.68 -4.91
N THR A 24 6.41 -1.64 -5.38
CA THR A 24 7.30 -0.81 -4.58
C THR A 24 6.49 0.27 -3.89
N ILE A 25 6.53 0.28 -2.57
CA ILE A 25 5.90 1.34 -1.77
C ILE A 25 6.96 2.44 -1.60
N PRO A 26 6.73 3.66 -2.10
CA PRO A 26 7.68 4.75 -1.95
C PRO A 26 7.84 5.10 -0.46
N GLN A 27 9.05 4.96 0.09
CA GLN A 27 9.33 5.39 1.46
C GLN A 27 9.51 6.91 1.52
N LEU A 28 8.64 7.58 2.24
CA LEU A 28 8.58 9.05 2.32
C LEU A 28 9.48 9.56 3.45
N THR A 29 10.50 10.38 3.18
CA THR A 29 11.45 10.89 4.20
C THR A 29 11.36 12.39 4.48
N ALA A 30 10.85 13.19 3.54
CA ALA A 30 10.61 14.63 3.75
C ALA A 30 9.18 14.87 4.28
N GLY A 31 9.00 15.87 5.15
CA GLY A 31 7.69 16.24 5.69
C GLY A 31 7.14 15.31 6.78
N VAL A 32 7.97 14.45 7.35
CA VAL A 32 7.58 13.55 8.44
C VAL A 32 7.25 14.35 9.68
N LEU A 33 6.03 14.22 10.18
CA LEU A 33 5.55 14.90 11.38
C LEU A 33 5.80 14.06 12.63
N GLN A 34 5.55 12.75 12.54
CA GLN A 34 5.69 11.83 13.66
C GLN A 34 5.81 10.39 13.18
N GLU A 35 6.55 9.58 13.93
CA GLU A 35 6.49 8.11 13.85
C GLU A 35 6.08 7.58 15.23
N VAL A 36 5.20 6.59 15.24
CA VAL A 36 4.79 5.82 16.43
C VAL A 36 5.05 4.34 16.17
N GLN A 37 5.33 3.58 17.22
CA GLN A 37 5.73 2.16 17.14
C GLN A 37 4.96 1.34 18.17
N ASP A 38 4.80 0.05 17.88
CA ASP A 38 4.14 -0.94 18.74
C ASP A 38 2.74 -0.51 19.20
N ILE A 39 1.95 0.00 18.25
CA ILE A 39 0.60 0.52 18.49
C ILE A 39 -0.46 -0.59 18.34
N GLU A 40 -1.54 -0.47 19.11
CA GLU A 40 -2.68 -1.36 19.02
C GLU A 40 -3.56 -1.01 17.80
N VAL A 41 -3.62 -1.91 16.83
CA VAL A 41 -4.32 -1.73 15.56
C VAL A 41 -4.98 -3.03 15.11
N TYR A 42 -5.96 -2.92 14.22
CA TYR A 42 -6.58 -4.06 13.57
C TYR A 42 -6.13 -4.15 12.09
N PRO A 43 -5.82 -5.35 11.56
CA PRO A 43 -5.67 -6.61 12.29
C PRO A 43 -4.45 -6.60 13.22
N ASP A 44 -4.42 -7.52 14.19
CA ASP A 44 -3.31 -7.63 15.14
C ASP A 44 -1.98 -7.87 14.42
N THR A 45 -1.00 -7.01 14.72
CA THR A 45 0.35 -7.07 14.15
C THR A 45 1.40 -6.98 15.25
N THR A 46 2.60 -7.47 14.99
CA THR A 46 3.77 -7.30 15.87
C THR A 46 4.81 -6.40 15.24
N ASN A 47 5.63 -5.76 16.09
CA ASN A 47 6.72 -4.84 15.71
C ASN A 47 6.25 -3.83 14.66
N ASN A 48 5.05 -3.29 14.87
CA ASN A 48 4.42 -2.42 13.91
C ASN A 48 4.85 -0.97 14.12
N LYS A 49 4.68 -0.16 13.09
CA LYS A 49 4.92 1.28 13.16
C LYS A 49 4.01 2.03 12.20
N ALA A 50 3.70 3.26 12.56
CA ALA A 50 2.94 4.17 11.73
C ALA A 50 3.66 5.50 11.62
N LYS A 51 3.76 6.02 10.40
CA LYS A 51 4.46 7.25 10.09
C LYS A 51 3.52 8.26 9.47
N LEU A 52 3.35 9.41 10.13
CA LEU A 52 2.55 10.52 9.65
C LEU A 52 3.44 11.50 8.88
N THR A 53 3.09 11.75 7.62
CA THR A 53 3.85 12.63 6.72
C THR A 53 2.90 13.68 6.12
N LYS A 54 3.34 14.94 6.12
CA LYS A 54 2.64 16.07 5.51
C LYS A 54 3.08 16.26 4.05
N PHE A 55 2.09 16.44 3.19
CA PHE A 55 2.23 16.95 1.82
C PHE A 55 1.52 18.31 1.69
N GLU A 56 1.66 18.96 0.55
CA GLU A 56 1.05 20.26 0.29
C GLU A 56 -0.49 20.23 0.40
N ASP A 57 -1.13 19.14 -0.02
CA ASP A 57 -2.58 19.04 -0.14
C ASP A 57 -3.25 18.01 0.79
N LYS A 58 -2.45 17.23 1.54
CA LYS A 58 -2.92 16.10 2.36
C LYS A 58 -1.87 15.63 3.36
N CYS A 59 -2.28 14.77 4.27
CA CYS A 59 -1.37 13.93 5.04
C CYS A 59 -1.48 12.48 4.60
N VAL A 60 -0.39 11.74 4.81
CA VAL A 60 -0.33 10.29 4.59
C VAL A 60 0.15 9.62 5.87
N ILE A 61 -0.59 8.60 6.32
CA ILE A 61 -0.08 7.63 7.27
C ILE A 61 0.42 6.43 6.49
N GLU A 62 1.70 6.11 6.64
CA GLU A 62 2.27 4.83 6.22
C GLU A 62 2.34 3.91 7.43
N PHE A 63 1.57 2.83 7.42
CA PHE A 63 1.60 1.80 8.44
C PHE A 63 2.42 0.61 7.93
N THR A 64 3.18 -0.01 8.81
CA THR A 64 3.88 -1.27 8.55
C THR A 64 3.73 -2.17 9.76
N GLY A 65 3.35 -3.43 9.56
CA GLY A 65 3.23 -4.40 10.64
C GLY A 65 3.59 -5.81 10.19
N ASN A 66 4.06 -6.63 11.13
CA ASN A 66 4.27 -8.05 10.87
C ASN A 66 3.00 -8.83 11.22
N LEU A 67 2.58 -9.70 10.31
CA LEU A 67 1.52 -10.67 10.48
C LEU A 67 2.14 -12.06 10.67
N LYS A 68 1.37 -13.03 11.18
CA LYS A 68 1.85 -14.43 11.22
C LYS A 68 2.24 -14.97 9.84
N ALA A 69 1.53 -14.54 8.80
CA ALA A 69 1.70 -15.00 7.43
C ALA A 69 2.63 -14.13 6.57
N GLY A 70 3.26 -13.09 7.14
CA GLY A 70 4.12 -12.19 6.38
C GLY A 70 4.16 -10.78 6.94
N LYS A 71 4.19 -9.78 6.06
CA LYS A 71 4.24 -8.36 6.40
C LYS A 71 3.13 -7.61 5.68
N VAL A 72 2.55 -6.63 6.33
CA VAL A 72 1.63 -5.68 5.70
C VAL A 72 2.22 -4.28 5.72
N VAL A 73 1.98 -3.55 4.65
CA VAL A 73 2.21 -2.12 4.58
C VAL A 73 0.94 -1.48 4.06
N GLU A 74 0.49 -0.41 4.71
CA GLU A 74 -0.71 0.31 4.32
C GLU A 74 -0.39 1.78 4.15
N GLN A 75 -1.12 2.43 3.25
CA GLN A 75 -1.05 3.87 3.07
C GLN A 75 -2.45 4.46 3.16
N TRP A 76 -2.59 5.49 3.98
CA TRP A 76 -3.85 6.18 4.26
C TRP A 76 -3.66 7.66 4.00
N ALA A 77 -4.19 8.16 2.89
CA ALA A 77 -4.09 9.56 2.52
C ALA A 77 -5.38 10.29 2.88
N PHE A 78 -5.28 11.39 3.61
CA PHE A 78 -6.43 12.07 4.20
C PHE A 78 -6.23 13.58 4.31
N ARG A 79 -7.34 14.31 4.50
CA ARG A 79 -7.38 15.71 4.92
C ARG A 79 -8.36 15.83 6.08
N ASP A 80 -7.95 16.50 7.16
CA ASP A 80 -8.69 16.57 8.42
C ASP A 80 -9.05 15.17 8.98
N TYR A 81 -10.32 14.78 8.84
CA TYR A 81 -10.92 13.51 9.22
C TYR A 81 -11.43 12.72 8.01
N THR A 82 -11.23 13.22 6.79
CA THR A 82 -11.75 12.62 5.56
C THR A 82 -10.65 11.82 4.87
N LEU A 83 -10.87 10.51 4.72
CA LEU A 83 -10.00 9.65 3.92
C LEU A 83 -10.20 9.93 2.43
N ILE A 84 -9.10 10.25 1.72
CA ILE A 84 -9.07 10.56 0.28
C ILE A 84 -8.75 9.29 -0.52
N THR A 85 -7.76 8.53 -0.08
CA THR A 85 -7.40 7.22 -0.64
C THR A 85 -6.83 6.32 0.45
N GLY A 86 -6.97 5.01 0.29
CA GLY A 86 -6.28 4.07 1.14
C GLY A 86 -6.08 2.73 0.45
N GLY A 87 -5.09 1.97 0.91
CA GLY A 87 -4.89 0.60 0.49
C GLY A 87 -3.80 -0.09 1.29
N SER A 88 -3.73 -1.40 1.11
CA SER A 88 -2.74 -2.27 1.72
C SER A 88 -1.96 -3.05 0.67
N ALA A 89 -0.73 -3.39 1.00
CA ALA A 89 0.04 -4.43 0.34
C ALA A 89 0.50 -5.43 1.39
N THR A 90 0.21 -6.70 1.14
CA THR A 90 0.65 -7.82 1.97
C THR A 90 1.72 -8.58 1.22
N PHE A 91 2.84 -8.84 1.90
CA PHE A 91 3.98 -9.59 1.42
C PHE A 91 4.02 -10.90 2.21
N ALA A 92 3.62 -12.00 1.57
CA ALA A 92 3.58 -13.31 2.20
C ALA A 92 4.98 -13.93 2.31
N LEU A 93 5.14 -14.87 3.24
CA LEU A 93 6.42 -15.55 3.49
C LEU A 93 6.88 -16.43 2.30
N ASP A 94 5.97 -16.84 1.43
CA ASP A 94 6.27 -17.63 0.23
C ASP A 94 6.76 -16.75 -0.95
N GLY A 95 6.93 -15.45 -0.72
CA GLY A 95 7.37 -14.47 -1.72
C GLY A 95 6.25 -13.89 -2.57
N THR A 96 5.00 -14.35 -2.42
CA THR A 96 3.86 -13.72 -3.10
C THR A 96 3.51 -12.38 -2.47
N SER A 97 2.92 -11.48 -3.25
CA SER A 97 2.48 -10.18 -2.76
C SER A 97 1.14 -9.81 -3.37
N THR A 98 0.25 -9.26 -2.55
CA THR A 98 -1.09 -8.83 -2.95
C THR A 98 -1.28 -7.38 -2.55
N ALA A 99 -1.96 -6.60 -3.38
CA ALA A 99 -2.36 -5.23 -3.05
C ALA A 99 -3.87 -5.08 -3.15
N THR A 100 -4.46 -4.40 -2.17
CA THR A 100 -5.90 -4.18 -2.08
C THR A 100 -6.14 -2.70 -1.87
N LYS A 101 -7.02 -2.12 -2.69
CA LYS A 101 -7.53 -0.77 -2.47
C LYS A 101 -8.66 -0.83 -1.44
N PHE A 102 -8.68 0.11 -0.50
CA PHE A 102 -9.76 0.18 0.47
C PHE A 102 -10.99 0.84 -0.13
N GLU A 103 -12.16 0.31 0.22
CA GLU A 103 -13.45 0.94 -0.06
C GLU A 103 -13.67 2.08 0.93
N LEU A 104 -13.57 3.32 0.45
CA LEU A 104 -13.51 4.50 1.33
C LEU A 104 -14.81 4.77 2.09
N HIS A 105 -15.94 4.22 1.65
CA HIS A 105 -17.22 4.38 2.33
C HIS A 105 -17.56 3.19 3.23
N ASP A 106 -16.70 2.18 3.28
CA ASP A 106 -16.87 1.06 4.18
C ASP A 106 -16.69 1.50 5.65
N ALA A 107 -17.60 1.07 6.51
CA ALA A 107 -17.64 1.50 7.90
C ALA A 107 -16.44 0.97 8.71
N GLU A 108 -15.95 -0.23 8.38
CA GLU A 108 -14.80 -0.83 9.04
C GLU A 108 -13.50 -0.13 8.61
N VAL A 109 -13.35 0.19 7.32
CA VAL A 109 -12.24 0.99 6.79
C VAL A 109 -12.18 2.35 7.49
N GLN A 110 -13.31 3.05 7.61
CA GLN A 110 -13.38 4.35 8.29
C GLN A 110 -13.01 4.23 9.78
N LYS A 111 -13.52 3.21 10.46
CA LYS A 111 -13.19 2.94 11.87
C LYS A 111 -11.70 2.69 12.06
N ASN A 112 -11.09 1.84 11.22
CA ASN A 112 -9.68 1.49 11.30
C ASN A 112 -8.78 2.70 11.00
N PHE A 113 -9.14 3.51 10.00
CA PHE A 113 -8.46 4.77 9.72
C PHE A 113 -8.45 5.70 10.94
N LEU A 114 -9.62 5.93 11.56
CA LEU A 114 -9.72 6.82 12.71
C LEU A 114 -8.96 6.27 13.92
N ALA A 115 -9.02 4.97 14.16
CA ALA A 115 -8.24 4.32 15.22
C ALA A 115 -6.73 4.50 15.00
N LEU A 116 -6.24 4.24 13.79
CA LEU A 116 -4.84 4.44 13.42
C LEU A 116 -4.41 5.92 13.56
N ARG A 117 -5.23 6.85 13.06
CA ARG A 117 -4.98 8.30 13.15
C ARG A 117 -4.87 8.77 14.60
N ASN A 118 -5.64 8.19 15.52
CA ASN A 118 -5.67 8.60 16.92
C ASN A 118 -4.43 8.19 17.73
N HIS A 119 -3.52 7.40 17.17
CA HIS A 119 -2.22 7.12 17.80
C HIS A 119 -1.21 8.26 17.66
N PHE A 120 -1.46 9.21 16.77
CA PHE A 120 -0.59 10.39 16.61
C PHE A 120 -0.96 11.51 17.59
N ALA A 121 0.05 12.30 17.96
CA ALA A 121 -0.12 13.46 18.83
C ALA A 121 -1.01 14.51 18.16
N LYS A 122 -1.82 15.22 18.96
CA LYS A 122 -2.76 16.23 18.45
C LYS A 122 -2.05 17.36 17.71
N GLU A 123 -0.86 17.73 18.16
CA GLU A 123 0.00 18.77 17.58
C GLU A 123 0.55 18.36 16.22
N ALA A 124 0.83 17.06 16.03
CA ALA A 124 1.23 16.53 14.73
C ALA A 124 0.03 16.51 13.78
N LEU A 125 -1.13 16.03 14.22
CA LEU A 125 -2.36 16.01 13.43
C LEU A 125 -2.85 17.41 13.05
N ALA A 126 -2.65 18.42 13.90
CA ALA A 126 -3.03 19.81 13.60
C ALA A 126 -2.28 20.39 12.38
N GLN A 127 -1.13 19.82 12.00
CA GLN A 127 -0.40 20.22 10.81
C GLN A 127 -0.97 19.61 9.52
N CYS A 128 -1.93 18.69 9.63
CA CYS A 128 -2.61 18.01 8.51
C CYS A 128 -3.94 18.66 8.09
N ASN A 129 -4.33 19.75 8.77
CA ASN A 129 -5.50 20.55 8.47
C ASN A 129 -5.13 21.69 7.51
#